data_AF-A0AAW0SJB5-F1
#
_entry.id   AF-A0AAW0SJB5-F1
#
_cell.length_a   1.000
_cell.length_b   1.000
_cell.length_c   1.000
_cell.angle_alpha   90.00
_cell.angle_beta   90.00
_cell.angle_gamma   90.00
#
_symmetry.space_group_name_H-M   'P 1'
#
loop_
_entity.id
_entity.type
_entity.pdbx_description
1 polymer ?
#
loop_
_entity_poly.entity_id
_entity_poly.type
_entity_poly.pdbx_seq_one_letter_code
_entity_poly.pdbx_strand_id
1 'polypeptide(L)'
;MYINDETQTQQLEERRTYLSSLFSTPDGEEMSIVVTTLTIATQLWMSHIVRDFLSGKVGNQLLKGCLLELVACAEMCGVSYELAFVNRLFGIWAWSLCVFLLILWRERSWGATTACPYMLLEQYVEAGANPLHVFLKILAQITGAVISCRWVKRLWAMEEEMQVPECSTDLQVPVVIGFLIEAVLTCVSRLCSRTLGELRPKYASVIDSLFTTALVILAFDYSGGYFNPVLATGLKWNCQGHTNTEYIVVYWAGSILGAMLSLRLWTVPYVRATLLAPFQTKSKSQ
;
A
#
# COMPACT_ATOMS: atom_id res chain seq x y z
N MET A 1 60.37 12.27 27.00
CA MET A 1 58.93 12.01 26.79
C MET A 1 58.67 12.15 25.30
N TYR A 2 59.06 11.14 24.52
CA TYR A 2 58.78 11.08 23.08
C TYR A 2 57.64 10.08 22.93
N ILE A 3 56.43 10.59 22.77
CA ILE A 3 55.30 9.76 22.34
C ILE A 3 55.62 9.38 20.90
N ASN A 4 55.74 8.08 20.68
CA ASN A 4 56.27 7.50 19.47
C ASN A 4 55.28 7.75 18.31
N ASP A 5 55.71 8.56 17.33
CA ASP A 5 54.90 9.05 16.20
C ASP A 5 54.30 7.89 15.37
N GLU A 6 55.01 6.75 15.33
CA GLU A 6 54.56 5.50 14.73
C GLU A 6 53.30 4.94 15.40
N THR A 7 53.18 5.06 16.72
CA THR A 7 52.04 4.51 17.47
C THR A 7 50.77 5.35 17.29
N GLN A 8 50.94 6.67 17.09
CA GLN A 8 49.81 7.57 16.75
C GLN A 8 49.33 7.33 15.33
N THR A 9 50.25 7.11 14.39
CA THR A 9 49.93 6.81 12.98
C THR A 9 49.18 5.48 12.86
N GLN A 10 49.61 4.46 13.61
CA GLN A 10 48.93 3.15 13.67
C GLN A 10 47.51 3.25 14.23
N GLN A 11 47.31 4.01 15.31
CA GLN A 11 45.97 4.22 15.88
C GLN A 11 45.06 5.02 14.94
N LEU A 12 45.60 5.97 14.19
CA LEU A 12 44.85 6.72 13.18
C LEU A 12 44.46 5.84 11.98
N GLU A 13 45.32 4.92 11.56
CA GLU A 13 45.01 3.94 10.52
C GLU A 13 43.96 2.93 10.99
N GLU A 14 44.09 2.34 12.17
CA GLU A 14 43.07 1.43 12.72
C GLU A 14 41.71 2.12 12.86
N ARG A 15 41.70 3.38 13.30
CA ARG A 15 40.47 4.16 13.41
C ARG A 15 39.91 4.53 12.03
N ARG A 16 40.76 4.76 11.03
CA ARG A 16 40.34 4.98 9.64
C ARG A 16 39.77 3.69 9.03
N THR A 17 40.36 2.53 9.30
CA THR A 17 39.88 1.22 8.83
C THR A 17 38.58 0.82 9.51
N TYR A 18 38.42 1.12 10.80
CA TYR A 18 37.17 0.92 11.54
C TYR A 18 36.07 1.87 11.07
N LEU A 19 36.39 3.14 10.83
CA LEU A 19 35.44 4.09 10.27
C LEU A 19 35.09 3.71 8.82
N SER A 20 36.06 3.27 8.02
CA SER A 20 35.77 2.78 6.67
C SER A 20 34.90 1.54 6.73
N SER A 21 35.09 0.58 7.64
CA SER A 21 34.18 -0.56 7.77
C SER A 21 32.79 -0.19 8.32
N LEU A 22 32.69 0.90 9.07
CA LEU A 22 31.40 1.47 9.52
C LEU A 22 30.65 2.21 8.39
N PHE A 23 31.38 2.67 7.36
CA PHE A 23 30.87 3.37 6.18
C PHE A 23 31.01 2.57 4.88
N SER A 24 31.56 1.35 4.94
CA SER A 24 31.55 0.37 3.86
C SER A 24 30.17 -0.22 3.84
N THR A 25 29.28 0.44 3.13
CA THR A 25 28.12 -0.21 2.55
C THR A 25 28.65 -1.41 1.75
N PRO A 26 28.17 -2.64 2.01
CA PRO A 26 28.41 -3.73 1.08
C PRO A 26 27.94 -3.25 -0.30
N ASP A 27 28.75 -3.39 -1.35
CA ASP A 27 28.41 -2.88 -2.69
C ASP A 27 26.98 -3.29 -3.16
N GLY A 28 26.46 -4.42 -2.65
CA GLY A 28 25.09 -4.89 -2.86
C GLY A 28 23.97 -4.08 -2.19
N GLU A 29 24.20 -3.36 -1.09
CA GLU A 29 23.18 -2.50 -0.45
C GLU A 29 22.93 -1.23 -1.27
N GLU A 30 23.97 -0.56 -1.75
CA GLU A 30 23.84 0.62 -2.62
C GLU A 30 23.15 0.27 -3.94
N MET A 31 23.53 -0.86 -4.54
CA MET A 31 22.91 -1.36 -5.77
C MET A 31 21.42 -1.64 -5.57
N SER A 32 21.04 -2.26 -4.44
CA SER A 32 19.65 -2.56 -4.11
C SER A 32 18.78 -1.31 -3.95
N ILE A 33 19.33 -0.23 -3.40
CA ILE A 33 18.62 1.05 -3.25
C ILE A 33 18.37 1.68 -4.62
N VAL A 34 19.37 1.67 -5.49
CA VAL A 34 19.27 2.20 -6.85
C VAL A 34 18.23 1.40 -7.64
N VAL A 35 18.29 0.06 -7.59
CA VAL A 35 17.32 -0.82 -8.27
C VAL A 35 15.90 -0.58 -7.77
N THR A 36 15.69 -0.54 -6.45
CA THR A 36 14.36 -0.27 -5.85
C THR A 36 13.85 1.10 -6.30
N THR A 37 14.66 2.14 -6.19
CA THR A 37 14.26 3.53 -6.49
C THR A 37 13.95 3.70 -7.98
N LEU A 38 14.80 3.15 -8.87
CA LEU A 38 14.57 3.19 -10.31
C LEU A 38 13.35 2.38 -10.71
N THR A 39 13.10 1.23 -10.06
CA THR A 39 11.93 0.41 -10.34
C THR A 39 10.65 1.14 -9.95
N ILE A 40 10.58 1.70 -8.74
CA ILE A 40 9.45 2.52 -8.30
C ILE A 40 9.23 3.71 -9.25
N ALA A 41 10.27 4.49 -9.54
CA ALA A 41 10.15 5.65 -10.42
C ALA A 41 9.68 5.26 -11.82
N THR A 42 10.23 4.18 -12.38
CA THR A 42 9.84 3.65 -13.70
C THR A 42 8.39 3.19 -13.70
N GLN A 43 7.92 2.50 -12.67
CA GLN A 43 6.53 2.08 -12.55
C GLN A 43 5.56 3.26 -12.49
N LEU A 44 5.85 4.26 -11.67
CA LEU A 44 5.03 5.47 -11.54
C LEU A 44 4.98 6.24 -12.87
N TRP A 45 6.12 6.39 -13.55
CA TRP A 45 6.22 7.08 -14.83
C TRP A 45 5.48 6.34 -15.96
N MET A 46 5.71 5.04 -16.09
CA MET A 46 5.01 4.20 -17.07
C MET A 46 3.50 4.23 -16.85
N SER A 47 3.06 4.13 -15.60
CA SER A 47 1.64 4.14 -15.26
C SER A 47 1.00 5.49 -15.56
N HIS A 48 1.71 6.60 -15.32
CA HIS A 48 1.28 7.94 -15.70
C HIS A 48 1.07 8.06 -17.22
N ILE A 49 2.06 7.63 -18.02
CA ILE A 49 1.98 7.67 -19.50
C ILE A 49 0.80 6.83 -20.00
N VAL A 50 0.70 5.59 -19.52
CA VAL A 50 -0.37 4.68 -19.95
C VAL A 50 -1.74 5.22 -19.53
N ARG A 51 -1.88 5.74 -18.32
CA ARG A 51 -3.13 6.36 -17.83
C ARG A 51 -3.56 7.53 -18.73
N ASP A 52 -2.65 8.42 -19.09
CA ASP A 52 -2.96 9.59 -19.91
C ASP A 52 -3.35 9.17 -21.33
N PHE A 53 -2.63 8.21 -21.91
CA PHE A 53 -2.96 7.61 -23.20
C PHE A 53 -4.34 6.96 -23.19
N LEU A 54 -4.62 6.09 -22.21
CA LEU A 54 -5.91 5.42 -22.06
C LEU A 54 -7.04 6.43 -21.86
N SER A 55 -6.77 7.49 -21.10
CA SER A 55 -7.75 8.51 -20.79
C SER A 55 -8.14 9.35 -22.00
N GLY A 56 -7.18 9.63 -22.89
CA GLY A 56 -7.41 10.42 -24.10
C GLY A 56 -7.84 9.64 -25.34
N LYS A 57 -7.52 8.34 -25.43
CA LYS A 57 -7.71 7.54 -26.67
C LYS A 57 -8.82 6.50 -26.61
N VAL A 58 -9.18 5.99 -25.42
CA VAL A 58 -10.19 4.93 -25.29
C VAL A 58 -11.58 5.53 -25.10
N GLY A 59 -12.42 5.44 -26.12
CA GLY A 59 -13.79 5.97 -26.10
C GLY A 59 -14.79 5.12 -25.31
N ASN A 60 -14.61 3.80 -25.28
CA ASN A 60 -15.49 2.89 -24.55
C ASN A 60 -15.22 2.98 -23.04
N GLN A 61 -16.23 3.41 -22.27
CA GLN A 61 -16.10 3.68 -20.83
C GLN A 61 -15.81 2.42 -19.99
N LEU A 62 -16.38 1.28 -20.35
CA LEU A 62 -16.12 0.02 -19.65
C LEU A 62 -14.68 -0.43 -19.88
N LEU A 63 -14.26 -0.48 -21.14
CA LEU A 63 -12.89 -0.87 -21.50
C LEU A 63 -11.88 0.08 -20.86
N LYS A 64 -12.10 1.40 -20.94
CA LYS A 64 -11.28 2.42 -20.29
C LYS A 64 -11.21 2.16 -18.78
N GLY A 65 -12.34 1.96 -18.12
CA GLY A 65 -12.40 1.68 -16.69
C GLY A 65 -11.62 0.42 -16.29
N CYS A 66 -11.77 -0.68 -17.02
CA CYS A 66 -11.03 -1.92 -16.76
C CYS A 66 -9.52 -1.74 -16.97
N LEU A 67 -9.09 -1.07 -18.05
CA LEU A 67 -7.67 -0.83 -18.31
C LEU A 67 -7.05 0.09 -17.27
N LEU A 68 -7.76 1.12 -16.82
CA LEU A 68 -7.30 2.00 -15.74
C LEU A 68 -7.17 1.24 -14.41
N GLU A 69 -8.15 0.41 -14.04
CA GLU A 69 -8.08 -0.43 -12.84
C GLU A 69 -6.92 -1.44 -12.91
N LEU A 70 -6.65 -2.00 -14.09
CA LEU A 70 -5.50 -2.88 -14.32
C LEU A 70 -4.18 -2.16 -14.05
N VAL A 71 -3.98 -0.99 -14.66
CA VAL A 71 -2.72 -0.24 -14.51
C VAL A 71 -2.57 0.29 -13.09
N ALA A 72 -3.64 0.79 -12.48
CA ALA A 72 -3.62 1.26 -11.09
C ALA A 72 -3.25 0.13 -10.11
N CYS A 73 -3.81 -1.07 -10.28
CA CYS A 73 -3.42 -2.22 -9.46
C CYS A 73 -2.00 -2.70 -9.75
N ALA A 74 -1.56 -2.67 -11.00
CA ALA A 74 -0.18 -2.99 -11.35
C ALA A 74 0.81 -2.03 -10.68
N GLU A 75 0.58 -0.71 -10.78
CA GLU A 75 1.38 0.31 -10.09
C GLU A 75 1.43 0.05 -8.58
N MET A 76 0.25 -0.05 -7.95
CA MET A 76 0.14 -0.24 -6.51
C MET A 76 0.87 -1.49 -6.02
N CYS A 77 0.65 -2.65 -6.65
CA CYS A 77 1.20 -3.91 -6.16
C CYS A 77 2.70 -4.04 -6.43
N GLY A 78 3.20 -3.57 -7.58
CA GLY A 78 4.65 -3.63 -7.83
C GLY A 78 5.42 -2.64 -6.97
N VAL A 79 4.93 -1.39 -6.81
CA VAL A 79 5.57 -0.46 -5.88
C VAL A 79 5.53 -1.00 -4.45
N SER A 80 4.41 -1.58 -4.01
CA SER A 80 4.34 -2.17 -2.67
C SER A 80 5.27 -3.39 -2.49
N TYR A 81 5.57 -4.12 -3.57
CA TYR A 81 6.56 -5.18 -3.54
C TYR A 81 7.98 -4.61 -3.33
N GLU A 82 8.33 -3.53 -4.04
CA GLU A 82 9.58 -2.79 -3.84
C GLU A 82 9.70 -2.23 -2.42
N LEU A 83 8.59 -1.76 -1.84
CA LEU A 83 8.56 -1.29 -0.46
C LEU A 83 8.95 -2.38 0.56
N ALA A 84 8.75 -3.67 0.25
CA ALA A 84 9.24 -4.74 1.12
C ALA A 84 10.78 -4.73 1.25
N PHE A 85 11.51 -4.37 0.20
CA PHE A 85 12.96 -4.19 0.25
C PHE A 85 13.35 -2.92 0.99
N VAL A 86 12.61 -1.82 0.79
CA VAL A 86 12.80 -0.58 1.58
C VAL A 86 12.70 -0.87 3.08
N ASN A 87 11.71 -1.67 3.50
CA ASN A 87 11.56 -2.04 4.91
C ASN A 87 12.74 -2.88 5.42
N ARG A 88 13.31 -3.74 4.59
CA ARG A 88 14.48 -4.55 4.98
C ARG A 88 15.75 -3.72 5.11
N LEU A 89 15.97 -2.79 4.20
CA LEU A 89 17.18 -1.97 4.14
C LEU A 89 17.15 -0.82 5.16
N PHE A 90 15.99 -0.19 5.35
CA PHE A 90 15.86 1.05 6.12
C PHE A 90 14.89 0.98 7.30
N GLY A 91 14.24 -0.16 7.49
CA GLY A 91 13.28 -0.38 8.57
C GLY A 91 11.92 0.26 8.34
N ILE A 92 11.06 0.08 9.35
CA ILE A 92 9.63 0.38 9.28
C ILE A 92 9.32 1.86 9.08
N TRP A 93 10.17 2.79 9.56
CA TRP A 93 9.90 4.22 9.47
C TRP A 93 10.07 4.76 8.05
N ALA A 94 11.14 4.36 7.35
CA ALA A 94 11.35 4.70 5.95
C ALA A 94 10.26 4.08 5.07
N TRP A 95 9.96 2.80 5.32
CA TRP A 95 8.85 2.11 4.67
C TRP A 95 7.51 2.84 4.88
N SER A 96 7.21 3.24 6.12
CA SER A 96 5.97 3.95 6.46
C SER A 96 5.84 5.27 5.73
N LEU A 97 6.94 6.03 5.61
CA LEU A 97 6.98 7.26 4.82
C LEU A 97 6.68 6.98 3.35
N CYS A 98 7.28 5.93 2.77
CA CYS A 98 7.02 5.54 1.39
C CYS A 98 5.57 5.05 1.18
N VAL A 99 5.00 4.29 2.12
CA VAL A 99 3.59 3.88 2.09
C VAL A 99 2.67 5.10 2.12
N PHE A 100 2.92 6.05 3.01
CA PHE A 100 2.17 7.31 3.07
C PHE A 100 2.22 8.07 1.75
N LEU A 101 3.42 8.24 1.19
CA LEU A 101 3.61 8.92 -0.10
C LEU A 101 2.91 8.17 -1.24
N LEU A 102 2.93 6.84 -1.24
CA LEU A 102 2.23 6.01 -2.22
C LEU A 102 0.71 6.18 -2.12
N ILE A 103 0.13 6.14 -0.92
CA ILE A 103 -1.33 6.32 -0.73
C ILE A 103 -1.72 7.73 -1.18
N LEU A 104 -0.95 8.76 -0.78
CA LEU A 104 -1.19 10.15 -1.17
C LEU A 104 -1.07 10.37 -2.68
N TRP A 105 -0.05 9.76 -3.30
CA TRP A 105 0.09 9.75 -4.75
C TRP A 105 -1.14 9.15 -5.41
N ARG A 106 -1.60 7.99 -4.95
CA ARG A 106 -2.73 7.31 -5.58
C ARG A 106 -4.01 8.13 -5.52
N GLU A 107 -4.32 8.68 -4.35
CA GLU A 107 -5.52 9.51 -4.17
C GLU A 107 -5.54 10.72 -5.11
N ARG A 108 -4.38 11.30 -5.41
CA ARG A 108 -4.26 12.46 -6.32
C ARG A 108 -4.21 12.07 -7.79
N SER A 109 -3.60 10.93 -8.10
CA SER A 109 -3.25 10.54 -9.47
C SER A 109 -4.31 9.70 -10.17
N TRP A 110 -5.08 8.89 -9.45
CA TRP A 110 -5.96 7.88 -10.06
C TRP A 110 -7.45 8.26 -10.09
N GLY A 111 -7.82 9.40 -9.49
CA GLY A 111 -9.17 9.95 -9.55
C GLY A 111 -10.22 8.93 -9.05
N ALA A 112 -11.16 8.56 -9.92
CA ALA A 112 -12.22 7.59 -9.60
C ALA A 112 -11.79 6.12 -9.69
N THR A 113 -10.57 5.83 -10.14
CA THR A 113 -10.02 4.47 -10.24
C THR A 113 -9.64 4.00 -8.84
N THR A 114 -10.09 2.82 -8.46
CA THR A 114 -10.07 2.39 -7.06
C THR A 114 -8.85 1.55 -6.69
N ALA A 115 -8.39 0.69 -7.61
CA ALA A 115 -7.40 -0.36 -7.35
C ALA A 115 -7.72 -1.22 -6.11
N CYS A 116 -9.00 -1.31 -5.74
CA CYS A 116 -9.47 -1.98 -4.54
C CYS A 116 -10.85 -2.63 -4.77
N PRO A 117 -10.99 -3.96 -4.63
CA PRO A 117 -12.24 -4.66 -4.92
C PRO A 117 -13.44 -4.19 -4.10
N TYR A 118 -13.30 -3.99 -2.80
CA TYR A 118 -14.44 -3.60 -1.98
C TYR A 118 -14.92 -2.18 -2.31
N MET A 119 -14.08 -1.30 -2.84
CA MET A 119 -14.53 0.04 -3.26
C MET A 119 -15.42 -0.03 -4.50
N LEU A 120 -15.19 -0.99 -5.40
CA LEU A 120 -16.10 -1.28 -6.51
C LEU A 120 -17.42 -1.88 -6.00
N LEU A 121 -17.38 -2.70 -4.93
CA LEU A 121 -18.57 -3.19 -4.26
C LEU A 121 -19.32 -2.08 -3.53
N GLU A 122 -18.63 -1.10 -2.93
CA GLU A 122 -19.25 0.10 -2.38
C GLU A 122 -19.99 0.88 -3.47
N GLN A 123 -19.37 1.10 -4.63
CA GLN A 123 -20.03 1.74 -5.79
C GLN A 123 -21.26 0.96 -6.27
N TYR A 124 -21.21 -0.37 -6.25
CA TYR A 124 -22.37 -1.22 -6.53
C TYR A 124 -23.51 -0.97 -5.55
N VAL A 125 -23.22 -0.97 -4.25
CA VAL A 125 -24.22 -0.84 -3.18
C VAL A 125 -24.77 0.58 -3.07
N GLU A 126 -23.93 1.61 -3.17
CA GLU A 126 -24.32 3.01 -2.99
C GLU A 126 -24.95 3.62 -4.26
N ALA A 127 -24.37 3.33 -5.43
CA ALA A 127 -24.75 3.98 -6.69
C ALA A 127 -25.46 3.06 -7.70
N GLY A 128 -25.67 1.78 -7.36
CA GLY A 128 -26.33 0.82 -8.25
C GLY A 128 -25.52 0.51 -9.51
N ALA A 129 -24.19 0.45 -9.40
CA ALA A 129 -23.31 0.15 -10.53
C ALA A 129 -23.68 -1.19 -11.20
N ASN A 130 -23.37 -1.37 -12.49
CA ASN A 130 -23.65 -2.63 -13.16
C ASN A 130 -22.75 -3.76 -12.59
N PRO A 131 -23.32 -4.90 -12.14
CA PRO A 131 -22.54 -5.98 -11.51
C PRO A 131 -21.52 -6.61 -12.46
N LEU A 132 -21.82 -6.71 -13.75
CA LEU A 132 -20.86 -7.20 -14.76
C LEU A 132 -19.67 -6.24 -14.89
N HIS A 133 -19.90 -4.93 -14.85
CA HIS A 133 -18.82 -3.95 -14.92
C HIS A 133 -17.90 -4.03 -13.69
N VAL A 134 -18.50 -4.18 -12.51
CA VAL A 134 -17.77 -4.38 -11.25
C VAL A 134 -16.92 -5.65 -11.31
N PHE A 135 -17.51 -6.77 -11.74
CA PHE A 135 -16.82 -8.03 -11.90
C PHE A 135 -15.63 -7.94 -12.86
N LEU A 136 -15.84 -7.36 -14.06
CA LEU A 136 -14.77 -7.19 -15.05
C LEU A 136 -13.64 -6.29 -14.54
N LYS A 137 -13.96 -5.23 -13.80
CA LYS A 137 -12.96 -4.37 -13.16
C LYS A 137 -12.17 -5.10 -12.08
N ILE A 138 -12.82 -5.92 -11.24
CA ILE A 138 -12.12 -6.74 -10.23
C ILE A 138 -11.16 -7.73 -10.92
N LEU A 139 -11.59 -8.37 -12.02
CA LEU A 139 -10.68 -9.22 -12.80
C LEU A 139 -9.49 -8.43 -13.35
N ALA A 140 -9.72 -7.20 -13.82
CA ALA A 140 -8.66 -6.32 -14.29
C ALA A 140 -7.69 -5.95 -13.17
N GLN A 141 -8.20 -5.66 -11.97
CA GLN A 141 -7.40 -5.39 -10.76
C GLN A 141 -6.49 -6.58 -10.42
N ILE A 142 -7.05 -7.80 -10.31
CA ILE A 142 -6.28 -9.02 -10.03
C ILE A 142 -5.21 -9.25 -11.11
N THR A 143 -5.59 -9.07 -12.38
CA THR A 143 -4.67 -9.24 -13.52
C THR A 143 -3.49 -8.27 -13.42
N GLY A 144 -3.76 -7.00 -13.14
CA GLY A 144 -2.73 -5.98 -12.95
C GLY A 144 -1.76 -6.32 -11.82
N ALA A 145 -2.30 -6.73 -10.67
CA ALA A 145 -1.51 -7.13 -9.51
C ALA A 145 -0.58 -8.31 -9.83
N VAL A 146 -1.11 -9.37 -10.45
CA VAL A 146 -0.33 -10.56 -10.81
C VAL A 146 0.77 -10.23 -11.82
N ILE A 147 0.45 -9.46 -12.87
CA ILE A 147 1.44 -9.06 -13.90
C ILE A 147 2.59 -8.30 -13.25
N SER A 148 2.28 -7.27 -12.46
CA SER A 148 3.31 -6.42 -11.88
C SER A 148 4.18 -7.16 -10.87
N CYS A 149 3.59 -7.91 -9.92
CA CYS A 149 4.37 -8.65 -8.93
C CYS A 149 5.24 -9.74 -9.57
N ARG A 150 4.79 -10.38 -10.67
CA ARG A 150 5.65 -11.31 -11.41
C ARG A 150 6.79 -10.63 -12.14
N TRP A 151 6.56 -9.44 -12.69
CA TRP A 151 7.60 -8.65 -13.33
C TRP A 151 8.66 -8.22 -12.31
N VAL A 152 8.25 -7.65 -11.17
CA VAL A 152 9.17 -7.26 -10.10
C VAL A 152 9.94 -8.47 -9.56
N LYS A 153 9.27 -9.58 -9.28
CA LYS A 153 9.94 -10.83 -8.85
C LYS A 153 11.01 -11.30 -9.84
N ARG A 154 10.78 -11.14 -11.14
CA ARG A 154 11.77 -11.50 -12.17
C ARG A 154 12.95 -10.54 -12.20
N LEU A 155 12.73 -9.24 -12.00
CA LEU A 155 13.82 -8.27 -11.90
C LEU A 155 14.76 -8.66 -10.76
N TRP A 156 14.21 -8.92 -9.57
CA TRP A 156 15.01 -9.32 -8.41
C TRP A 156 15.61 -10.72 -8.53
N ALA A 157 15.02 -11.62 -9.33
CA ALA A 157 15.63 -12.93 -9.60
C ALA A 157 16.86 -12.84 -10.52
N MET A 158 17.06 -11.72 -11.23
CA MET A 158 18.26 -11.47 -12.04
C MET A 158 19.39 -10.82 -11.23
N GLU A 159 19.10 -10.33 -10.02
CA GLU A 159 20.08 -9.75 -9.11
C GLU A 159 20.74 -10.89 -8.30
N GLU A 160 21.90 -11.38 -8.75
CA GLU A 160 22.58 -12.54 -8.14
C GLU A 160 22.99 -12.33 -6.68
N GLU A 161 23.20 -11.07 -6.26
CA GLU A 161 23.64 -10.72 -4.91
C GLU A 161 22.52 -10.69 -3.87
N MET A 162 21.25 -10.61 -4.28
CA MET A 162 20.10 -10.67 -3.37
C MET A 162 19.39 -12.02 -3.45
N GLN A 163 19.49 -12.81 -2.39
CA GLN A 163 18.57 -13.92 -2.18
C GLN A 163 17.16 -13.36 -2.03
N VAL A 164 16.33 -13.45 -3.09
CA VAL A 164 14.88 -13.20 -2.98
C VAL A 164 14.35 -14.16 -1.91
N PRO A 165 14.01 -13.67 -0.71
CA PRO A 165 13.70 -14.59 0.36
C PRO A 165 12.37 -15.26 0.10
N GLU A 166 12.26 -16.47 0.62
CA GLU A 166 11.06 -17.28 0.48
C GLU A 166 9.83 -16.51 0.96
N CYS A 167 8.76 -16.55 0.16
CA CYS A 167 7.57 -15.83 0.53
C CYS A 167 6.87 -16.50 1.70
N SER A 168 6.89 -15.84 2.86
CA SER A 168 6.14 -16.19 4.06
C SER A 168 4.93 -15.30 4.26
N THR A 169 3.98 -15.80 5.03
CA THR A 169 2.79 -15.06 5.44
C THR A 169 3.13 -13.91 6.40
N ASP A 170 2.38 -12.81 6.28
CA ASP A 170 2.39 -11.73 7.29
C ASP A 170 1.29 -11.92 8.34
N LEU A 171 0.52 -13.00 8.26
CA LEU A 171 -0.46 -13.35 9.28
C LEU A 171 0.27 -13.98 10.48
N GLN A 172 0.61 -13.15 11.47
CA GLN A 172 1.31 -13.56 12.69
C GLN A 172 0.36 -13.89 13.85
N VAL A 173 -0.94 -13.75 13.64
CA VAL A 173 -2.00 -14.00 14.64
C VAL A 173 -2.96 -15.09 14.17
N PRO A 174 -3.76 -15.67 15.08
CA PRO A 174 -4.81 -16.61 14.68
C PRO A 174 -5.75 -16.00 13.63
N VAL A 175 -6.23 -16.84 12.70
CA VAL A 175 -7.06 -16.45 11.55
C VAL A 175 -8.23 -15.56 11.94
N VAL A 176 -8.92 -15.88 13.04
CA VAL A 176 -10.05 -15.08 13.55
C VAL A 176 -9.60 -13.67 13.95
N ILE A 177 -8.45 -13.54 14.59
CA ILE A 177 -7.89 -12.25 15.00
C ILE A 177 -7.45 -11.46 13.77
N GLY A 178 -6.75 -12.07 12.82
CA GLY A 178 -6.36 -11.42 11.57
C GLY A 178 -7.58 -10.92 10.78
N PHE A 179 -8.62 -11.74 10.69
CA PHE A 179 -9.90 -11.37 10.10
C PHE A 179 -10.53 -10.15 10.78
N LEU A 180 -10.57 -10.13 12.11
CA LEU A 180 -11.11 -9.01 12.88
C LEU A 180 -10.28 -7.74 12.68
N ILE A 181 -8.95 -7.84 12.63
CA ILE A 181 -8.05 -6.70 12.38
C ILE A 181 -8.33 -6.10 11.00
N GLU A 182 -8.28 -6.92 9.94
CA GLU A 182 -8.56 -6.46 8.57
C GLU A 182 -9.98 -5.88 8.45
N ALA A 183 -10.98 -6.50 9.08
CA ALA A 183 -12.36 -6.00 9.02
C ALA A 183 -12.56 -4.68 9.79
N VAL A 184 -12.11 -4.60 11.04
CA VAL A 184 -12.32 -3.42 11.88
C VAL A 184 -11.54 -2.23 11.34
N LEU A 185 -10.27 -2.42 10.99
CA LEU A 185 -9.44 -1.31 10.52
C LEU A 185 -9.82 -0.87 9.10
N THR A 186 -10.26 -1.78 8.22
CA THR A 186 -10.92 -1.39 6.97
C THR A 186 -12.17 -0.55 7.25
N CYS A 187 -13.04 -0.98 8.17
CA CYS A 187 -14.24 -0.22 8.53
C CYS A 187 -13.91 1.20 9.04
N VAL A 188 -12.91 1.32 9.92
CA VAL A 188 -12.47 2.59 10.49
C VAL A 188 -11.87 3.50 9.41
N SER A 189 -10.98 2.98 8.56
CA SER A 189 -10.44 3.70 7.39
C SER A 189 -11.57 4.25 6.52
N ARG A 190 -12.53 3.39 6.17
CA ARG A 190 -13.66 3.75 5.29
C ARG A 190 -14.64 4.75 5.92
N LEU A 191 -14.83 4.74 7.24
CA LEU A 191 -15.60 5.78 7.94
C LEU A 191 -14.85 7.12 7.96
N CYS A 192 -13.52 7.10 8.12
CA CYS A 192 -12.69 8.30 8.05
C CYS A 192 -12.77 8.93 6.64
N SER A 193 -12.57 8.15 5.57
CA SER A 193 -12.64 8.66 4.20
C SER A 193 -14.03 9.25 3.88
N ARG A 194 -15.12 8.65 4.36
CA ARG A 194 -16.48 9.22 4.21
C ARG A 194 -16.67 10.53 4.97
N THR A 195 -16.15 10.59 6.20
CA THR A 195 -16.15 11.81 7.01
C THR A 195 -15.41 12.94 6.31
N LEU A 196 -14.22 12.66 5.77
CA LEU A 196 -13.43 13.62 5.00
C LEU A 196 -14.11 14.00 3.68
N GLY A 197 -14.77 13.05 3.01
CA GLY A 197 -15.56 13.29 1.81
C GLY A 197 -16.75 14.24 2.03
N GLU A 198 -17.37 14.19 3.21
CA GLU A 198 -18.45 15.11 3.58
C GLU A 198 -17.93 16.49 4.02
N LEU A 199 -16.92 16.52 4.90
CA LEU A 199 -16.36 17.76 5.44
C LEU A 199 -15.58 18.56 4.39
N ARG A 200 -15.01 17.89 3.39
CA ARG A 200 -14.17 18.47 2.31
C ARG A 200 -13.12 19.47 2.81
N PRO A 201 -12.28 19.12 3.82
CA PRO A 201 -11.22 20.00 4.26
C PRO A 201 -10.17 20.20 3.17
N LYS A 202 -9.43 21.33 3.22
CA LYS A 202 -8.42 21.70 2.21
C LYS A 202 -7.36 20.61 1.97
N TYR A 203 -7.01 19.86 3.00
CA TYR A 203 -5.98 18.81 2.97
C TYR A 203 -6.55 17.40 3.16
N ALA A 204 -7.81 17.16 2.75
CA ALA A 204 -8.50 15.88 2.94
C ALA A 204 -7.63 14.67 2.56
N SER A 205 -7.02 14.68 1.37
CA SER A 205 -6.19 13.56 0.93
C SER A 205 -4.95 13.32 1.79
N VAL A 206 -4.32 14.38 2.29
CA VAL A 206 -3.17 14.24 3.19
C VAL A 206 -3.59 13.59 4.50
N ILE A 207 -4.75 13.99 5.03
CA ILE A 207 -5.31 13.45 6.27
C ILE A 207 -5.73 11.99 6.09
N ASP A 208 -6.44 11.67 5.00
CA ASP A 208 -6.90 10.30 4.70
C ASP A 208 -5.72 9.35 4.51
N SER A 209 -4.70 9.78 3.75
CA SER A 209 -3.48 9.01 3.52
C SER A 209 -2.66 8.81 4.81
N LEU A 210 -2.49 9.84 5.65
CA LEU A 210 -1.81 9.71 6.94
C LEU A 210 -2.55 8.76 7.87
N PHE A 211 -3.87 8.92 7.97
CA PHE A 211 -4.71 8.09 8.82
C PHE A 211 -4.67 6.62 8.37
N THR A 212 -4.84 6.37 7.08
CA THR A 212 -4.76 5.02 6.52
C THR A 212 -3.39 4.41 6.75
N THR A 213 -2.30 5.17 6.56
CA THR A 213 -0.94 4.69 6.85
C THR A 213 -0.77 4.33 8.32
N ALA A 214 -1.30 5.13 9.24
CA ALA A 214 -1.24 4.83 10.67
C ALA A 214 -1.97 3.52 11.01
N LEU A 215 -3.10 3.24 10.37
CA LEU A 215 -3.80 1.95 10.53
C LEU A 215 -3.00 0.78 9.95
N VAL A 216 -2.31 0.99 8.82
CA VAL A 216 -1.44 -0.02 8.21
C VAL A 216 -0.29 -0.36 9.15
N ILE A 217 0.37 0.65 9.74
CA ILE A 217 1.42 0.45 10.75
C ILE A 217 0.87 -0.29 11.98
N LEU A 218 -0.32 0.09 12.45
CA LEU A 218 -0.96 -0.55 13.60
C LEU A 218 -1.21 -2.05 13.38
N ALA A 219 -1.51 -2.47 12.15
CA ALA A 219 -1.77 -3.86 11.80
C ALA A 219 -0.55 -4.64 11.28
N PHE A 220 0.57 -3.95 11.07
CA PHE A 220 1.73 -4.47 10.34
C PHE A 220 2.24 -5.81 10.91
N ASP A 221 2.50 -5.85 12.22
CA ASP A 221 3.03 -7.04 12.90
C ASP A 221 1.98 -8.13 13.18
N TYR A 222 0.72 -7.93 12.77
CA TYR A 222 -0.38 -8.87 13.03
C TYR A 222 -0.90 -9.53 11.75
N SER A 223 -1.34 -8.73 10.78
CA SER A 223 -1.87 -9.20 9.49
C SER A 223 -1.11 -8.65 8.28
N GLY A 224 -0.08 -7.83 8.50
CA GLY A 224 0.55 -7.03 7.43
C GLY A 224 -0.22 -5.75 7.08
N GLY A 225 -1.46 -5.57 7.58
CA GLY A 225 -2.25 -4.35 7.40
C GLY A 225 -2.59 -4.05 5.94
N TYR A 226 -3.11 -5.03 5.21
CA TYR A 226 -3.31 -4.89 3.77
C TYR A 226 -4.51 -4.02 3.41
N PHE A 227 -5.64 -4.23 4.08
CA PHE A 227 -6.92 -3.54 3.85
C PHE A 227 -7.28 -3.40 2.37
N ASN A 228 -6.84 -4.34 1.54
CA ASN A 228 -7.07 -4.36 0.11
C ASN A 228 -6.85 -5.79 -0.40
N PRO A 229 -7.94 -6.50 -0.78
CA PRO A 229 -7.84 -7.89 -1.18
C PRO A 229 -6.91 -8.14 -2.38
N VAL A 230 -6.83 -7.22 -3.34
CA VAL A 230 -5.96 -7.38 -4.52
C VAL A 230 -4.50 -7.12 -4.17
N LEU A 231 -4.22 -6.16 -3.29
CA LEU A 231 -2.87 -5.90 -2.81
C LEU A 231 -2.31 -7.12 -2.07
N ALA A 232 -3.07 -7.67 -1.12
CA ALA A 232 -2.71 -8.91 -0.43
C ALA A 232 -2.49 -10.05 -1.44
N THR A 233 -3.26 -10.09 -2.53
CA THR A 233 -3.20 -11.19 -3.51
C THR A 233 -1.94 -11.07 -4.36
N GLY A 234 -1.58 -9.86 -4.79
CA GLY A 234 -0.33 -9.64 -5.53
C GLY A 234 0.91 -10.02 -4.71
N LEU A 235 0.91 -9.68 -3.42
CA LEU A 235 2.09 -9.82 -2.55
C LEU A 235 2.20 -11.19 -1.89
N LYS A 236 1.09 -11.76 -1.40
CA LYS A 236 1.10 -12.88 -0.45
C LYS A 236 0.30 -14.11 -0.89
N TRP A 237 -0.34 -14.09 -2.06
CA TRP A 237 -1.02 -15.29 -2.56
C TRP A 237 -0.04 -16.46 -2.72
N ASN A 238 -0.43 -17.63 -2.19
CA ASN A 238 0.35 -18.87 -2.23
C ASN A 238 1.73 -18.80 -1.52
N CYS A 239 1.87 -17.91 -0.54
CA CYS A 239 3.03 -17.87 0.35
C CYS A 239 2.89 -18.88 1.51
N GLN A 240 4.02 -19.27 2.09
CA GLN A 240 4.06 -20.28 3.16
C GLN A 240 3.48 -19.75 4.48
N GLY A 241 2.89 -20.64 5.29
CA GLY A 241 2.39 -20.30 6.64
C GLY A 241 0.89 -20.07 6.76
N HIS A 242 0.12 -20.17 5.66
CA HIS A 242 -1.35 -20.22 5.70
C HIS A 242 -1.90 -21.07 4.55
N THR A 243 -3.11 -21.58 4.73
CA THR A 243 -3.89 -22.15 3.63
C THR A 243 -4.53 -21.05 2.78
N ASN A 244 -4.84 -21.35 1.51
CA ASN A 244 -5.57 -20.42 0.64
C ASN A 244 -6.94 -20.02 1.21
N THR A 245 -7.58 -20.91 1.98
CA THR A 245 -8.86 -20.63 2.63
C THR A 245 -8.71 -19.59 3.74
N GLU A 246 -7.73 -19.75 4.63
CA GLU A 246 -7.44 -18.79 5.70
C GLU A 246 -7.09 -17.42 5.12
N TYR A 247 -6.27 -17.41 4.06
CA TYR A 247 -5.95 -16.21 3.31
C TYR A 247 -7.21 -15.48 2.78
N ILE A 248 -8.13 -16.21 2.12
CA ILE A 248 -9.38 -15.62 1.60
C ILE A 248 -10.24 -15.08 2.74
N VAL A 249 -10.36 -15.82 3.85
CA VAL A 249 -11.13 -15.39 5.02
C VAL A 249 -10.57 -14.07 5.55
N VAL A 250 -9.27 -13.99 5.79
CA VAL A 250 -8.65 -12.79 6.39
C VAL A 250 -8.68 -11.60 5.43
N TYR A 251 -8.06 -11.72 4.25
CA TYR A 251 -7.76 -10.56 3.41
C TYR A 251 -8.89 -10.16 2.47
N TRP A 252 -9.70 -11.13 2.01
CA TRP A 252 -10.86 -10.85 1.17
C TRP A 252 -12.11 -10.62 2.01
N ALA A 253 -12.54 -11.62 2.78
CA ALA A 253 -13.79 -11.51 3.53
C ALA A 253 -13.71 -10.47 4.64
N GLY A 254 -12.58 -10.39 5.37
CA GLY A 254 -12.35 -9.36 6.40
C GLY A 254 -12.49 -7.95 5.84
N SER A 255 -11.66 -7.59 4.86
CA SER A 255 -11.68 -6.25 4.25
C SER A 255 -13.04 -5.91 3.62
N ILE A 256 -13.68 -6.85 2.90
CA ILE A 256 -15.01 -6.61 2.31
C ILE A 256 -16.05 -6.40 3.40
N LEU A 257 -16.07 -7.22 4.45
CA LEU A 257 -17.01 -7.07 5.56
C LEU A 257 -16.82 -5.72 6.26
N GLY A 258 -15.56 -5.32 6.51
CA GLY A 258 -15.24 -4.02 7.07
C GLY A 258 -15.79 -2.85 6.24
N ALA A 259 -15.58 -2.88 4.93
CA ALA A 259 -16.13 -1.88 4.01
C ALA A 259 -17.66 -1.87 4.02
N MET A 260 -18.31 -3.03 3.96
CA MET A 260 -19.78 -3.11 3.99
C MET A 260 -20.37 -2.67 5.34
N LEU A 261 -19.68 -2.96 6.44
CA LEU A 261 -20.07 -2.47 7.77
C LEU A 261 -19.97 -0.95 7.83
N SER A 262 -18.92 -0.35 7.26
CA SER A 262 -18.78 1.11 7.21
C SER A 262 -19.94 1.80 6.48
N LEU A 263 -20.46 1.20 5.40
CA LEU A 263 -21.67 1.68 4.72
C LEU A 263 -22.88 1.68 5.65
N ARG A 264 -23.10 0.56 6.35
CA ARG A 264 -24.23 0.40 7.26
C ARG A 264 -24.15 1.32 8.46
N LEU A 265 -22.95 1.52 9.01
CA LEU A 265 -22.74 2.45 10.12
C LEU A 265 -22.94 3.90 9.66
N TRP A 266 -22.54 4.24 8.43
CA TRP A 266 -22.72 5.59 7.88
C TRP A 266 -24.18 5.99 7.71
N THR A 267 -25.10 5.04 7.49
CA THR A 267 -26.54 5.33 7.42
C THR A 267 -27.18 5.57 8.78
N VAL A 268 -26.51 5.21 9.89
CA VAL A 268 -27.02 5.47 11.25
C VAL A 268 -26.80 6.95 11.59
N PRO A 269 -27.87 7.77 11.78
CA PRO A 269 -27.73 9.21 11.96
C PRO A 269 -26.87 9.58 13.16
N TYR A 270 -26.96 8.81 14.25
CA TYR A 270 -26.15 9.01 15.44
C TYR A 270 -24.65 8.86 15.17
N VAL A 271 -24.25 7.81 14.43
CA VAL A 271 -22.84 7.57 14.08
C VAL A 271 -22.31 8.70 13.21
N ARG A 272 -23.03 9.02 12.13
CA ARG A 272 -22.64 10.11 11.22
C ARG A 272 -22.56 11.45 11.95
N ALA A 273 -23.54 11.79 12.78
CA ALA A 273 -23.52 13.02 13.57
C ALA A 273 -22.34 13.04 14.55
N THR A 274 -22.04 11.94 15.22
CA THR A 274 -20.91 11.84 16.16
C THR A 274 -19.56 12.03 15.46
N LEU A 275 -19.40 11.47 14.26
CA LEU A 275 -18.16 11.61 13.48
C LEU A 275 -17.97 13.03 12.93
N LEU A 276 -19.06 13.74 12.60
CA LEU A 276 -19.02 15.10 12.07
C LEU A 276 -18.99 16.19 13.15
N ALA A 277 -19.59 15.93 14.32
CA ALA A 277 -19.78 16.92 15.38
C ALA A 277 -18.49 17.65 15.84
N PRO A 278 -17.32 16.99 15.96
CA PRO A 278 -16.09 17.69 16.35
C PRO A 278 -15.63 18.77 15.35
N PHE A 279 -16.07 18.68 14.09
CA PHE A 279 -15.59 19.52 12.99
C PHE A 279 -16.63 20.53 12.49
N GLN A 280 -17.89 20.36 12.87
CA GLN A 280 -18.92 21.36 12.63
C GLN A 280 -18.67 22.53 13.58
N THR A 281 -18.14 23.63 13.05
CA THR A 281 -18.07 24.89 13.80
C THR A 281 -19.49 25.26 14.19
N LYS A 282 -19.72 25.54 15.49
CA LYS A 282 -20.97 26.19 15.92
C LYS A 282 -21.06 27.48 15.12
N SER A 283 -21.93 27.50 14.11
CA SER A 283 -22.36 28.72 13.46
C SER A 283 -22.74 29.69 14.59
N LYS A 284 -21.97 30.76 14.74
CA LYS A 284 -22.36 31.86 15.62
C LYS A 284 -23.64 32.41 15.00
N SER A 285 -24.78 32.15 15.65
CA SER A 285 -25.98 32.94 15.45
C SER A 285 -25.66 34.38 15.85
N GLN A 286 -25.45 35.24 14.85
CA GLN A 286 -25.57 36.68 14.96
C GLN A 286 -26.47 37.15 13.82
#